data_AF-A0A356ML39-F1
#
_entry.id   AF-A0A356ML39-F1
#
_cell.length_a   1.000
_cell.length_b   1.000
_cell.length_c   1.000
_cell.angle_alpha   90.00
_cell.angle_beta   90.00
_cell.angle_gamma   90.00
#
_symmetry.space_group_name_H-M   'P 1'
#
loop_
_entity.id
_entity.type
_entity.pdbx_description
1 polymer ?
#
loop_
_entity_poly.entity_id
_entity_poly.type
_entity_poly.pdbx_seq_one_letter_code
_entity_poly.pdbx_strand_id
1 'polypeptide(L)'
;MTNIDEQKFAINIPKQTKIITKDCYGISQKDIDLLKSLNINEIEICGTDIDACVLAIGFNLFDSNIKPIFIKDLCGTSSKDENMTKYAFSIIERQFGKG
;
A
#
# COMPACT_ATOMS: atom_id res chain seq x y z
N MET A 1 -13.33 -19.95 2.06
CA MET A 1 -13.56 -18.68 1.34
C MET A 1 -14.51 -17.86 2.19
N THR A 2 -14.05 -16.74 2.74
CA THR A 2 -14.88 -15.76 3.46
C THR A 2 -15.99 -15.26 2.55
N ASN A 3 -17.14 -14.93 3.13
CA ASN A 3 -18.31 -14.47 2.40
C ASN A 3 -17.97 -13.17 1.65
N ILE A 4 -18.47 -12.98 0.42
CA ILE A 4 -18.25 -11.75 -0.36
C ILE A 4 -18.77 -10.52 0.41
N ASP A 5 -19.82 -10.69 1.22
CA ASP A 5 -20.33 -9.64 2.10
C ASP A 5 -19.37 -9.25 3.23
N GLU A 6 -18.50 -10.17 3.68
CA GLU A 6 -17.47 -9.91 4.70
C GLU A 6 -16.26 -9.17 4.14
N GLN A 7 -16.08 -9.18 2.81
CA GLN A 7 -15.02 -8.44 2.12
C GLN A 7 -15.43 -6.99 1.79
N LYS A 8 -16.58 -6.53 2.31
CA LYS A 8 -16.98 -5.12 2.17
C LYS A 8 -15.92 -4.24 2.80
N PHE A 9 -15.36 -3.36 1.98
CA PHE A 9 -14.44 -2.34 2.42
C PHE A 9 -15.07 -1.51 3.56
N ALA A 10 -14.35 -1.35 4.67
CA ALA A 10 -14.76 -0.49 5.78
C ALA A 10 -14.59 1.01 5.47
N ILE A 11 -14.62 1.39 4.19
CA ILE A 11 -14.38 2.75 3.71
C ILE A 11 -15.46 3.15 2.70
N ASN A 12 -15.76 4.45 2.65
CA ASN A 12 -16.59 5.00 1.60
C ASN A 12 -15.78 5.07 0.32
N ILE A 13 -16.19 4.32 -0.70
CA ILE A 13 -15.49 4.24 -1.99
C ILE A 13 -16.07 5.30 -2.93
N PRO A 14 -15.30 6.32 -3.34
CA PRO A 14 -15.75 7.26 -4.37
C PRO A 14 -16.15 6.54 -5.67
N LYS A 15 -17.17 7.04 -6.36
CA LYS A 15 -17.72 6.40 -7.58
C LYS A 15 -16.70 6.12 -8.69
N GLN A 16 -15.61 6.87 -8.74
CA GLN A 16 -14.58 6.76 -9.78
C GLN A 16 -13.33 5.99 -9.30
N THR A 17 -13.43 5.27 -8.18
CA THR A 17 -12.31 4.51 -7.63
C THR A 17 -11.99 3.31 -8.50
N LYS A 18 -10.70 3.12 -8.80
CA LYS A 18 -10.19 1.88 -9.39
C LYS A 18 -9.91 0.88 -8.28
N ILE A 19 -10.49 -0.31 -8.38
CA ILE A 19 -10.28 -1.41 -7.43
C ILE A 19 -9.39 -2.44 -8.11
N ILE A 20 -8.29 -2.80 -7.44
CA ILE A 20 -7.35 -3.83 -7.86
C ILE A 20 -7.43 -4.97 -6.85
N THR A 21 -7.69 -6.18 -7.34
CA THR A 21 -7.72 -7.38 -6.51
C THR A 21 -6.36 -8.06 -6.57
N LYS A 22 -5.78 -8.37 -5.41
CA LYS A 22 -4.49 -9.06 -5.27
C LYS A 22 -4.63 -10.29 -4.38
N ASP A 23 -3.83 -11.31 -4.66
CA ASP A 23 -3.72 -12.57 -3.90
C ASP A 23 -2.38 -12.71 -3.15
N CYS A 24 -1.48 -11.73 -3.30
CA CYS A 24 -0.19 -11.65 -2.61
C CYS A 24 -0.04 -10.31 -1.86
N TYR A 25 1.11 -10.07 -1.21
CA TYR A 25 1.36 -8.85 -0.47
C TYR A 25 1.42 -7.60 -1.37
N GLY A 26 2.18 -7.69 -2.47
CA GLY A 26 2.40 -6.60 -3.42
C GLY A 26 1.35 -6.49 -4.53
N ILE A 27 1.65 -5.67 -5.53
CA ILE A 27 0.84 -5.51 -6.75
C ILE A 27 1.54 -6.15 -7.96
N SER A 28 0.75 -6.57 -8.95
CA SER A 28 1.28 -7.25 -10.13
C SER A 28 1.93 -6.28 -11.12
N GLN A 29 2.75 -6.79 -12.05
CA GLN A 29 3.30 -5.97 -13.14
C GLN A 29 2.19 -5.30 -13.97
N LYS A 30 1.06 -6.00 -14.18
CA LYS A 30 -0.10 -5.45 -14.89
C LYS A 30 -0.68 -4.23 -14.18
N ASP A 31 -0.67 -4.22 -12.86
CA ASP A 31 -1.15 -3.08 -12.06
C ASP A 31 -0.18 -1.90 -12.14
N ILE A 32 1.13 -2.17 -12.12
CA ILE A 32 2.16 -1.15 -12.38
C ILE A 32 1.99 -0.53 -13.77
N ASP A 33 1.77 -1.36 -14.80
CA ASP A 33 1.59 -0.88 -16.17
C ASP A 33 0.34 0.00 -16.29
N LEU A 34 -0.75 -0.35 -15.59
CA LEU A 34 -1.93 0.48 -15.46
C LEU A 34 -1.59 1.85 -14.85
N LEU A 35 -0.87 1.89 -13.72
CA LEU A 35 -0.46 3.15 -13.08
C LEU A 35 0.39 4.01 -14.01
N LYS A 36 1.35 3.39 -14.73
CA LYS A 36 2.19 4.09 -15.71
C LYS A 36 1.40 4.63 -16.90
N SER A 37 0.38 3.91 -17.36
CA SER A 37 -0.50 4.38 -18.45
C SER A 37 -1.29 5.64 -18.08
N LEU A 38 -1.44 5.91 -16.79
CA LEU A 38 -2.07 7.12 -16.26
C LEU A 38 -1.06 8.26 -16.04
N ASN A 39 0.21 8.08 -16.44
CA ASN A 39 1.32 9.01 -16.21
C ASN A 39 1.57 9.31 -14.72
N ILE A 40 1.30 8.34 -13.83
CA ILE A 40 1.55 8.47 -12.40
C ILE A 40 3.02 8.17 -12.12
N ASN A 41 3.70 9.10 -11.46
CA ASN A 41 5.11 9.00 -11.05
C ASN A 41 5.31 9.08 -9.52
N GLU A 42 4.25 9.38 -8.77
CA GLU A 42 4.22 9.47 -7.32
C GLU A 42 2.87 8.98 -6.80
N ILE A 43 2.87 8.21 -5.71
CA ILE A 43 1.65 7.66 -5.10
C ILE A 43 1.73 7.80 -3.58
N GLU A 44 0.70 8.42 -3.01
CA GLU A 44 0.43 8.40 -1.58
C GLU A 44 -0.22 7.06 -1.18
N ILE A 45 0.32 6.43 -0.14
CA ILE A 45 -0.03 5.08 0.31
C ILE A 45 -0.52 5.14 1.75
N CYS A 46 -1.66 4.52 2.00
CA CYS A 46 -2.23 4.28 3.32
C CYS A 46 -2.88 2.89 3.39
N GLY A 47 -3.15 2.41 4.61
CA GLY A 47 -3.89 1.16 4.83
C GLY A 47 -3.21 0.22 5.83
N THR A 48 -3.56 -1.06 5.75
CA THR A 48 -3.08 -2.12 6.65
C THR A 48 -2.70 -3.38 5.86
N ASP A 49 -1.70 -4.16 6.26
CA ASP A 49 -0.74 -3.95 7.34
C ASP A 49 0.54 -3.24 6.86
N ILE A 50 1.01 -2.24 7.62
CA ILE A 50 2.17 -1.38 7.28
C ILE A 50 3.49 -2.15 7.16
N ASP A 51 3.62 -3.24 7.91
CA ASP A 51 4.76 -4.16 7.95
C ASP A 51 4.64 -5.33 6.96
N ALA A 52 3.57 -5.37 6.15
CA ALA A 52 3.34 -6.42 5.15
C ALA A 52 2.91 -5.85 3.78
N CYS A 53 1.60 -5.84 3.48
CA CYS A 53 1.08 -5.45 2.15
C CYS A 53 1.51 -4.04 1.76
N VAL A 54 1.37 -3.08 2.70
CA VAL A 54 1.61 -1.67 2.41
C VAL A 54 3.10 -1.43 2.11
N LEU A 55 4.01 -2.05 2.88
CA LEU A 55 5.45 -1.99 2.63
C LEU A 55 5.85 -2.68 1.32
N ALA A 56 5.28 -3.86 1.03
CA ALA A 56 5.54 -4.58 -0.22
C ALA A 56 5.14 -3.76 -1.45
N ILE A 57 3.99 -3.10 -1.41
CA ILE A 57 3.54 -2.19 -2.47
C ILE A 57 4.51 -1.03 -2.64
N GLY A 58 5.00 -0.44 -1.55
CA GLY A 58 6.01 0.62 -1.62
C GLY A 58 7.27 0.19 -2.38
N PHE A 59 7.79 -1.01 -2.11
CA PHE A 59 8.91 -1.56 -2.88
C PHE A 59 8.56 -1.76 -4.36
N ASN A 60 7.39 -2.35 -4.68
CA ASN A 60 7.00 -2.53 -6.08
C ASN A 60 6.90 -1.22 -6.86
N LEU A 61 6.38 -0.16 -6.22
CA LEU A 61 6.31 1.17 -6.81
C LEU A 61 7.71 1.75 -7.01
N PHE A 62 8.55 1.71 -5.97
CA PHE A 62 9.91 2.24 -6.02
C PHE A 62 10.75 1.58 -7.11
N ASP A 63 10.77 0.24 -7.16
CA ASP A 63 11.47 -0.54 -8.19
C ASP A 63 10.94 -0.25 -9.61
N SER A 64 9.70 0.23 -9.70
CA SER A 64 9.06 0.63 -10.95
C SER A 64 9.26 2.09 -11.34
N ASN A 65 10.07 2.85 -10.59
CA ASN A 65 10.27 4.31 -10.72
C ASN A 65 9.01 5.14 -10.44
N ILE A 66 8.13 4.66 -9.55
CA ILE A 66 7.01 5.43 -9.00
C ILE A 66 7.35 5.71 -7.54
N LYS A 67 7.45 6.98 -7.17
CA LYS A 67 7.82 7.38 -5.80
C LYS A 67 6.69 7.02 -4.82
N PRO A 68 6.92 6.14 -3.82
CA PRO A 68 5.94 5.87 -2.78
C PRO A 68 6.05 6.93 -1.66
N ILE A 69 4.92 7.49 -1.23
CA ILE A 69 4.81 8.38 -0.07
C ILE A 69 3.87 7.73 0.94
N PHE A 70 4.35 7.44 2.14
CA PHE A 70 3.53 6.75 3.16
C PHE A 70 2.87 7.76 4.10
N ILE A 71 1.54 7.74 4.17
CA ILE A 71 0.78 8.63 5.05
C ILE A 71 0.70 8.00 6.44
N LYS A 72 1.65 8.37 7.30
CA LYS A 72 1.88 7.72 8.61
C LYS A 72 0.63 7.54 9.46
N ASP A 73 -0.17 8.59 9.59
CA ASP A 73 -1.36 8.59 10.45
C ASP A 73 -2.52 7.74 9.89
N LEU A 74 -2.43 7.32 8.61
CA LEU A 74 -3.41 6.48 7.94
C LEU A 74 -2.89 5.06 7.67
N CYS A 75 -1.77 4.68 8.29
CA CYS A 75 -1.17 3.36 8.21
C CYS A 75 -1.29 2.63 9.55
N GLY A 76 -1.68 1.36 9.52
CA GLY A 76 -1.81 0.53 10.71
C GLY A 76 -1.22 -0.87 10.53
N THR A 77 -1.11 -1.62 11.63
CA THR A 77 -0.68 -3.02 11.65
C THR A 77 -1.57 -3.82 12.59
N SER A 78 -1.84 -5.07 12.21
CA SER A 78 -2.49 -6.08 13.05
C SER A 78 -1.53 -6.77 14.03
N SER A 79 -0.23 -6.47 13.97
CA SER A 79 0.78 -7.01 14.88
C SER A 79 0.48 -6.66 16.34
N LYS A 80 0.82 -7.59 17.25
CA LYS A 80 0.72 -7.40 18.70
C LYS A 80 1.95 -6.72 19.30
N ASP A 81 3.02 -6.52 18.53
CA ASP A 81 4.19 -5.76 18.97
C ASP A 81 3.90 -4.26 18.79
N GLU A 82 3.81 -3.53 19.91
CA GLU A 82 3.54 -2.10 19.95
C GLU A 82 4.60 -1.26 19.20
N ASN A 83 5.81 -1.81 19.01
CA ASN A 83 6.88 -1.16 18.26
C ASN A 83 6.82 -1.42 16.75
N MET A 84 5.92 -2.28 16.27
CA MET A 84 5.92 -2.72 14.88
C MET A 84 5.77 -1.55 13.89
N THR A 85 4.86 -0.62 14.17
CA THR A 85 4.70 0.61 13.38
C THR A 85 6.00 1.40 13.30
N LYS A 86 6.72 1.54 14.42
CA LYS A 86 8.01 2.24 14.45
C LYS A 86 9.07 1.53 13.61
N TYR A 87 9.13 0.19 13.67
CA TYR A 87 10.07 -0.58 12.86
C TYR A 87 9.77 -0.47 11.36
N ALA A 88 8.51 -0.57 10.97
CA ALA A 88 8.09 -0.40 9.58
C ALA A 88 8.47 0.98 9.04
N PHE A 89 8.19 2.06 9.79
CA PHE A 89 8.59 3.42 9.37
C PHE A 89 10.11 3.62 9.34
N SER A 90 10.87 2.92 10.19
CA SER A 90 12.34 2.95 10.13
C SER A 90 12.85 2.32 8.82
N ILE A 91 12.19 1.28 8.32
CA ILE A 91 12.50 0.69 7.01
C ILE A 91 12.10 1.66 5.90
N ILE A 92 10.87 2.20 5.94
CA ILE A 92 10.35 3.13 4.95
C ILE A 92 11.28 4.33 4.78
N GLU A 93 11.67 4.99 5.88
CA GLU A 93 12.57 6.15 5.84
C GLU A 93 13.95 5.79 5.26
N ARG A 94 14.46 4.59 5.55
CA ARG A 94 15.75 4.13 5.05
C ARG A 94 15.72 3.84 3.55
N GLN A 95 14.61 3.29 3.03
CA GLN A 95 14.51 2.83 1.64
C GLN A 95 14.01 3.90 0.69
N PHE A 96 13.01 4.67 1.12
CA PHE A 96 12.28 5.61 0.26
C PHE A 96 12.52 7.08 0.63
N GLY A 97 13.20 7.34 1.75
CA GLY A 97 13.41 8.68 2.28
C GLY A 97 12.26 9.16 3.16
N LYS A 98 12.33 10.42 3.59
CA LYS A 98 11.26 11.06 4.36
C LYS A 98 10.25 11.69 3.41
N GLY A 99 9.00 11.27 3.52
CA GLY A 99 7.83 11.88 2.88
C GLY A 99 7.10 12.80 3.85
#